data_AF-A0A6N8CNP0-F1
#
_entry.id   AF-A0A6N8CNP0-F1
#
_cell.length_a   1.000
_cell.length_b   1.000
_cell.length_c   1.000
_cell.angle_alpha   90.00
_cell.angle_beta   90.00
_cell.angle_gamma   90.00
#
_symmetry.space_group_name_H-M   'P 1'
#
loop_
_entity.id
_entity.type
_entity.pdbx_description
1 polymer ?
#
loop_
_entity_poly.entity_id
_entity_poly.type
_entity_poly.pdbx_seq_one_letter_code
_entity_poly.pdbx_strand_id
1 'polypeptide(L)' 'MGYDVTLVKDAHSTWDTVELTAQQIIHHHNQLLQWFAETKDSNEIDF' A
#
# COMPACT_ATOMS: atom_id res chain seq x y z
N MET A 1 -4.38 16.85 -10.91
CA MET A 1 -5.25 16.36 -9.81
C MET A 1 -4.43 16.42 -8.54
N GLY A 2 -4.49 17.53 -7.82
CA GLY A 2 -3.63 17.84 -6.66
C GLY A 2 -4.31 17.46 -5.35
N TYR A 3 -4.57 16.16 -5.19
CA TYR A 3 -5.17 15.64 -3.96
C TYR A 3 -4.06 15.23 -3.00
N ASP A 4 -4.27 15.52 -1.72
CA ASP A 4 -3.50 14.91 -0.64
C ASP A 4 -4.02 13.48 -0.46
N VAL A 5 -3.15 12.49 -0.71
CA VAL A 5 -3.51 11.08 -0.69
C VAL A 5 -2.91 10.41 0.53
N THR A 6 -3.76 9.74 1.31
CA THR A 6 -3.34 8.78 2.34
C THR A 6 -3.63 7.36 1.83
N LEU A 7 -2.61 6.50 1.87
CA LEU A 7 -2.70 5.09 1.52
C LEU A 7 -2.65 4.22 2.77
N VAL A 8 -3.59 3.29 2.89
CA VAL A 8 -3.66 2.34 4.00
C VAL A 8 -2.91 1.06 3.65
N LYS A 9 -1.76 0.81 4.31
CA LYS A 9 -0.78 -0.22 3.93
C LYS A 9 -1.28 -1.66 4.10
N ASP A 10 -2.19 -1.88 5.03
CA ASP A 10 -2.69 -3.18 5.47
C ASP A 10 -4.13 -3.46 5.04
N ALA A 11 -4.77 -2.51 4.34
CA ALA A 11 -6.16 -2.63 3.88
C ALA A 11 -6.29 -3.00 2.39
N HIS A 12 -5.22 -3.53 1.77
CA HIS A 12 -5.25 -3.99 0.38
C HIS A 12 -4.65 -5.39 0.22
N SER A 13 -5.04 -6.08 -0.85
CA SER A 13 -4.60 -7.44 -1.15
C SER A 13 -4.31 -7.57 -2.64
N THR A 14 -3.56 -8.60 -2.98
CA THR A 14 -3.22 -8.96 -4.36
C THR A 14 -3.10 -10.47 -4.47
N TRP A 15 -2.72 -10.96 -5.64
CA TRP A 15 -2.55 -12.38 -5.94
C TRP A 15 -1.09 -12.70 -6.26
N ASP A 16 -0.73 -13.97 -6.11
CA ASP A 16 0.56 -14.47 -6.57
C ASP A 16 0.67 -14.35 -8.09
N THR A 17 1.88 -14.10 -8.58
CA THR A 17 2.26 -14.27 -9.99
C THR A 17 3.19 -15.48 -10.14
N VAL A 18 3.66 -15.73 -11.36
CA VAL A 18 4.63 -16.80 -11.62
C VAL A 18 5.97 -16.50 -10.94
N GLU A 19 6.32 -15.23 -10.77
CA GLU A 19 7.61 -14.76 -10.27
C GLU A 19 7.59 -14.28 -8.81
N LEU A 20 6.47 -13.74 -8.33
CA LEU A 20 6.36 -13.11 -7.01
C LEU A 20 5.11 -13.56 -6.26
N THR A 21 5.27 -13.78 -4.96
CA THR A 21 4.14 -13.98 -4.05
C THR A 21 3.38 -12.67 -3.81
N ALA A 22 2.10 -12.78 -3.45
CA ALA A 22 1.24 -11.66 -3.09
C ALA A 22 1.87 -10.81 -1.98
N GLN A 23 2.51 -11.43 -0.99
CA GLN A 23 3.23 -10.75 0.09
C GLN A 23 4.41 -9.92 -0.43
N GLN A 24 5.23 -10.47 -1.35
CA GLN A 24 6.32 -9.72 -1.97
C GLN A 24 5.80 -8.54 -2.79
N ILE A 25 4.69 -8.73 -3.50
CA ILE A 25 4.05 -7.66 -4.28
C ILE A 25 3.54 -6.56 -3.35
N ILE A 26 2.83 -6.89 -2.27
CA ILE A 26 2.35 -5.93 -1.27
C ILE A 26 3.52 -5.15 -0.66
N HIS A 27 4.58 -5.84 -0.25
CA HIS A 27 5.76 -5.18 0.33
C HIS A 27 6.41 -4.20 -0.65
N HIS A 28 6.61 -4.63 -1.90
CA HIS A 28 7.20 -3.79 -2.94
C HIS A 28 6.35 -2.54 -3.23
N HIS A 29 5.03 -2.70 -3.31
CA HIS A 29 4.12 -1.58 -3.56
C HIS A 29 4.08 -0.60 -2.38
N ASN A 30 4.06 -1.08 -1.14
CA ASN A 30 4.14 -0.21 0.03
C ASN A 30 5.42 0.65 0.04
N GLN A 31 6.56 0.09 -0.38
CA GLN A 31 7.83 0.82 -0.49
C GLN A 31 7.83 1.88 -1.59
N LEU A 32 7.15 1.65 -2.72
CA LEU A 32 7.10 2.61 -3.82
C LEU A 32 6.02 3.68 -3.61
N LEU A 33 4.85 3.30 -3.10
CA LEU A 33 3.70 4.19 -2.98
C LEU A 33 3.88 5.26 -1.89
N GLN A 34 4.76 5.05 -0.91
CA GLN A 34 5.14 6.07 0.08
C GLN A 34 5.74 7.34 -0.55
N TRP A 35 6.21 7.29 -1.80
CA TRP A 35 6.71 8.47 -2.52
C TRP A 35 5.59 9.31 -3.15
N PHE A 36 4.39 8.75 -3.28
CA PHE A 36 3.24 9.37 -3.94
C PHE A 36 2.08 9.66 -2.97
N ALA A 37 2.09 9.04 -1.78
CA ALA A 37 1.06 9.16 -0.77
C ALA A 37 1.65 9.05 0.64
N GLU A 38 0.99 9.66 1.61
CA GLU A 38 1.25 9.37 3.02
C GLU A 38 0.77 7.95 3.32
N THR A 39 1.64 7.06 3.78
CA THR A 39 1.27 5.68 4.11
C THR A 39 1.02 5.51 5.60
N LYS A 40 -0.14 4.95 5.97
CA LYS A 40 -0.54 4.66 7.36
C LYS A 40 -1.03 3.23 7.49
N ASP A 41 -0.89 2.65 8.68
CA ASP A 41 -1.59 1.41 9.04
C ASP A 41 -3.05 1.72 9.38
N SER A 42 -3.95 0.75 9.18
CA SER A 42 -5.40 0.97 9.38
C SER A 42 -5.76 1.40 10.79
N ASN A 43 -4.96 1.03 11.78
CA ASN A 43 -5.12 1.43 13.19
C ASN A 43 -4.64 2.86 13.49
N GLU A 44 -3.99 3.54 12.55
CA GLU A 44 -3.53 4.93 12.67
C GLU A 44 -4.50 5.93 12.04
N ILE A 45 -5.63 5.46 11.49
CA ILE A 45 -6.63 6.28 10.80
C ILE A 45 -7.94 6.28 11.59
N ASP A 46 -8.34 7.46 12.04
CA ASP A 46 -9.69 7.71 12.56
C ASP A 46 -10.63 8.08 11.40
N PHE A 47 -11.74 7.35 11.25
CA PHE A 47 -12.75 7.54 10.19
C PHE A 47 -14.00 8.27 10.69
#